data_AF-A0A099L7E8-F1
#
_entry.id   AF-A0A099L7E8-F1
#
_cell.length_a   1.000
_cell.length_b   1.000
_cell.length_c   1.000
_cell.angle_alpha   90.00
_cell.angle_beta   90.00
_cell.angle_gamma   90.00
#
_symmetry.space_group_name_H-M   'P 1'
#
loop_
_entity.id
_entity.type
_entity.pdbx_description
1 polymer ?
#
loop_
_entity_poly.entity_id
_entity_poly.type
_entity_poly.pdbx_seq_one_letter_code
_entity_poly.pdbx_strand_id
1 'polypeptide(L)'
;MLKSIILTLTLFSVSFSSFAESKYDSNTTNQIQSIFWLDVDQDEAIIYAKFEAFFSLKSFIDDVILTAPSNKVTSFDGTDKLLLMLHEKQEIVEVYFSEKSIILDGISYSANPEKLSHFKELNNFRIDKGDSITHQVLNMAIKNYGLKALAE
;
A
#
# COMPACT_ATOMS: atom_id res chain seq x y z
N MET A 1 -30.09 -3.30 51.80
CA MET A 1 -29.91 -1.97 51.18
C MET A 1 -28.45 -1.58 51.30
N LEU A 2 -27.68 -1.67 50.21
CA LEU A 2 -26.58 -0.75 49.91
C LEU A 2 -26.26 -0.92 48.42
N LYS A 3 -26.57 0.12 47.65
CA LYS A 3 -26.22 0.24 46.23
C LYS A 3 -24.73 0.56 46.18
N SER A 4 -23.94 -0.25 45.48
CA SER A 4 -22.62 0.16 45.01
C SER A 4 -22.60 0.13 43.49
N ILE A 5 -22.85 1.30 42.93
CA ILE A 5 -22.56 1.68 41.56
C ILE A 5 -21.05 1.94 41.53
N ILE A 6 -20.29 1.13 40.81
CA ILE A 6 -18.92 1.50 40.43
C ILE A 6 -18.92 1.70 38.92
N LEU A 7 -18.90 2.98 38.59
CA LEU A 7 -18.73 3.60 37.30
C LEU A 7 -17.34 3.22 36.73
N THR A 8 -17.26 2.23 35.83
CA THR A 8 -16.03 2.01 35.07
C THR A 8 -15.97 2.97 33.88
N LEU A 9 -15.08 3.94 34.01
CA LEU A 9 -14.59 4.87 33.00
C LEU A 9 -14.48 4.21 31.61
N THR A 10 -15.21 4.75 30.65
CA THR A 10 -14.86 4.66 29.23
C THR A 10 -13.52 5.37 29.02
N LEU A 11 -12.44 4.59 28.94
CA LEU A 11 -11.18 5.05 28.38
C LEU A 11 -11.42 5.34 26.90
N PHE A 12 -11.68 6.60 26.56
CA PHE A 12 -11.40 7.11 25.22
C PHE A 12 -9.89 7.02 25.02
N SER A 13 -9.43 5.90 24.47
CA SER A 13 -8.10 5.77 23.89
C SER A 13 -8.06 6.66 22.65
N VAL A 14 -7.73 7.94 22.86
CA VAL A 14 -7.19 8.79 21.80
C VAL A 14 -5.82 8.22 21.44
N SER A 15 -5.81 7.34 20.45
CA SER A 15 -4.58 6.89 19.81
C SER A 15 -3.93 8.11 19.15
N PHE A 16 -2.96 8.71 19.83
CA PHE A 16 -2.05 9.66 19.21
C PHE A 16 -1.20 8.86 18.21
N SER A 17 -1.61 8.88 16.93
CA SER A 17 -0.72 8.50 15.84
C SER A 17 0.42 9.50 15.82
N SER A 18 1.54 9.12 16.45
CA SER A 18 2.84 9.74 16.22
C SER A 18 3.18 9.51 14.75
N PHE A 19 2.84 10.46 13.89
CA PHE A 19 3.25 10.46 12.50
C PHE A 19 4.77 10.61 12.48
N ALA A 20 5.46 9.47 12.35
CA ALA A 20 6.87 9.46 12.03
C ALA A 20 7.05 10.18 10.70
N GLU A 21 8.05 11.05 10.62
CA GLU A 21 8.56 11.61 9.38
C GLU A 21 8.77 10.45 8.39
N SER A 22 8.10 10.48 7.23
CA SER A 22 8.05 9.34 6.31
C SER A 22 9.47 8.93 5.92
N LYS A 23 9.89 7.72 6.28
CA LYS A 23 11.24 7.16 6.00
C LYS A 23 11.40 6.71 4.54
N TYR A 24 10.56 7.19 3.64
CA TYR A 24 10.63 6.82 2.23
C TYR A 24 11.75 7.61 1.55
N ASP A 25 12.77 6.89 1.11
CA ASP A 25 13.90 7.42 0.36
C ASP A 25 14.20 6.50 -0.84
N SER A 26 15.13 6.91 -1.69
CA SER A 26 15.55 6.12 -2.84
C SER A 26 16.15 4.74 -2.48
N ASN A 27 16.64 4.57 -1.24
CA ASN A 27 17.14 3.29 -0.75
C ASN A 27 16.00 2.32 -0.42
N THR A 28 14.89 2.82 0.12
CA THR A 28 13.64 2.07 0.31
C THR A 28 13.14 1.53 -1.02
N THR A 29 13.15 2.33 -2.09
CA THR A 29 12.76 1.88 -3.42
C THR A 29 13.59 0.70 -3.91
N ASN A 30 14.91 0.71 -3.78
CA ASN A 30 15.77 -0.39 -4.26
C ASN A 30 15.52 -1.74 -3.57
N GLN A 31 14.88 -1.72 -2.40
CA GLN A 31 14.62 -2.92 -1.60
C GLN A 31 13.24 -3.53 -1.84
N ILE A 32 12.38 -2.86 -2.61
CA ILE A 32 11.08 -3.41 -3.00
C ILE A 32 11.34 -4.59 -3.94
N GLN A 33 10.91 -5.78 -3.53
CA GLN A 33 11.06 -7.01 -4.33
C GLN A 33 9.76 -7.41 -5.05
N SER A 34 8.63 -7.00 -4.50
CA SER A 34 7.31 -7.27 -5.07
C SER A 34 6.31 -6.22 -4.61
N ILE A 35 5.33 -5.94 -5.47
CA ILE A 35 4.20 -5.08 -5.19
C ILE A 35 2.93 -5.93 -5.29
N PHE A 36 2.10 -5.91 -4.25
CA PHE A 36 0.78 -6.52 -4.28
C PHE A 36 -0.24 -5.39 -4.43
N TRP A 37 -0.98 -5.40 -5.53
CA TRP A 37 -2.02 -4.41 -5.81
C TRP A 37 -3.37 -5.00 -5.44
N LEU A 38 -4.00 -4.42 -4.42
CA LEU A 38 -5.34 -4.74 -3.97
C LEU A 38 -6.28 -3.67 -4.52
N ASP A 39 -7.41 -4.11 -5.07
CA ASP A 39 -8.48 -3.21 -5.48
C ASP A 39 -9.14 -2.52 -4.28
N VAL A 40 -10.07 -1.61 -4.55
CA VAL A 40 -10.79 -0.83 -3.53
C VAL A 40 -11.48 -1.74 -2.51
N ASP A 41 -12.07 -2.83 -2.98
CA ASP A 41 -12.80 -3.80 -2.15
C ASP A 41 -11.87 -4.78 -1.43
N GLN A 42 -10.59 -4.86 -1.84
CA GLN A 42 -9.55 -5.76 -1.33
C GLN A 42 -9.90 -7.25 -1.47
N ASP A 43 -10.81 -7.56 -2.39
CA ASP A 43 -11.25 -8.91 -2.71
C ASP A 43 -10.29 -9.58 -3.69
N GLU A 44 -9.58 -8.78 -4.49
CA GLU A 44 -8.64 -9.25 -5.49
C GLU A 44 -7.26 -8.65 -5.27
N ALA A 45 -6.23 -9.45 -5.56
CA ALA A 45 -4.85 -8.99 -5.48
C ALA A 45 -4.05 -9.45 -6.68
N ILE A 46 -3.34 -8.52 -7.31
CA ILE A 46 -2.39 -8.80 -8.39
C ILE A 46 -0.97 -8.70 -7.86
N ILE A 47 -0.16 -9.70 -8.17
CA ILE A 47 1.28 -9.66 -7.87
C ILE A 47 2.02 -9.03 -9.05
N TYR A 48 2.79 -8.00 -8.74
CA TYR A 48 3.84 -7.46 -9.57
C TYR A 48 5.17 -7.87 -8.95
N ALA A 49 5.78 -8.92 -9.51
CA ALA A 49 7.09 -9.40 -9.10
C ALA A 49 7.85 -9.78 -10.36
N LYS A 50 9.02 -9.16 -10.56
CA LYS A 50 9.85 -9.32 -11.77
C LYS A 50 9.17 -8.72 -13.02
N PHE A 51 9.94 -8.55 -14.10
CA PHE A 51 9.50 -7.99 -15.41
C PHE A 51 9.22 -6.47 -15.46
N GLU A 52 9.02 -5.98 -16.69
CA GLU A 52 8.92 -4.57 -17.03
C GLU A 52 7.81 -3.83 -16.28
N ALA A 53 6.62 -4.42 -16.17
CA ALA A 53 5.50 -3.80 -15.46
C ALA A 53 5.81 -3.51 -13.98
N PHE A 54 6.52 -4.43 -13.31
CA PHE A 54 6.97 -4.23 -11.93
C PHE A 54 7.97 -3.07 -11.84
N PHE A 55 9.01 -3.04 -12.69
CA PHE A 55 10.01 -1.98 -12.66
C PHE A 55 9.41 -0.62 -13.02
N SER A 56 8.48 -0.58 -13.98
CA SER A 56 7.78 0.63 -14.39
C SER A 56 6.91 1.19 -13.26
N LEU A 57 6.09 0.33 -12.63
CA LEU A 57 5.25 0.73 -11.49
C LEU A 57 6.09 1.21 -10.31
N LYS A 58 7.12 0.45 -9.95
CA LYS A 58 8.07 0.78 -8.88
C LYS A 58 8.75 2.13 -9.10
N SER A 59 9.27 2.36 -10.32
CA SER A 59 9.93 3.61 -10.69
C SER A 59 8.94 4.79 -10.65
N PHE A 60 7.73 4.59 -11.15
CA PHE A 60 6.69 5.62 -11.11
C PHE A 60 6.31 6.04 -9.68
N ILE A 61 6.14 5.07 -8.78
CA ILE A 61 5.85 5.34 -7.36
C ILE A 61 6.98 6.16 -6.72
N ASP A 62 8.23 5.75 -6.96
CA ASP A 62 9.43 6.43 -6.44
C ASP A 62 9.52 7.88 -6.93
N ASP A 63 9.41 8.09 -8.25
CA ASP A 63 9.45 9.43 -8.85
C ASP A 63 8.37 10.35 -8.27
N VAL A 64 7.14 9.86 -8.13
CA VAL A 64 6.03 10.67 -7.59
C VAL A 64 6.28 11.03 -6.13
N ILE A 65 6.65 10.06 -5.28
CA ILE A 65 6.86 10.33 -3.85
C ILE A 65 8.03 11.30 -3.64
N LEU A 66 9.11 11.17 -4.43
CA LEU A 66 10.32 11.97 -4.23
C LEU A 66 10.25 13.37 -4.85
N THR A 67 9.42 13.59 -5.88
CA THR A 67 9.49 14.83 -6.68
C THR A 67 8.18 15.61 -6.79
N ALA A 68 7.03 14.97 -6.54
CA ALA A 68 5.75 15.62 -6.79
C ALA A 68 5.37 16.63 -5.69
N PRO A 69 4.58 17.67 -6.04
CA PRO A 69 3.91 18.49 -5.04
C PRO A 69 3.03 17.64 -4.13
N SER A 70 3.05 17.95 -2.84
CA SER A 70 2.35 17.17 -1.82
C SER A 70 1.46 18.00 -0.92
N ASN A 71 0.39 17.38 -0.44
CA ASN A 71 -0.55 17.95 0.52
C ASN A 71 -0.99 16.88 1.53
N LYS A 72 -1.28 17.29 2.76
CA LYS A 72 -1.85 16.38 3.75
C LYS A 72 -3.28 16.01 3.38
N VAL A 73 -3.67 14.77 3.66
CA VAL A 73 -5.02 14.25 3.49
C VAL A 73 -5.44 13.44 4.71
N THR A 74 -6.75 13.33 4.93
CA THR A 74 -7.34 12.67 6.11
C THR A 74 -8.24 11.48 5.77
N SER A 75 -8.51 11.22 4.49
CA SER A 75 -9.26 10.06 4.01
C SER A 75 -8.58 9.46 2.77
N PHE A 76 -8.72 8.14 2.64
CA PHE A 76 -8.22 7.31 1.54
C PHE A 76 -9.37 6.50 0.92
N ASP A 77 -10.62 6.96 1.07
CA ASP A 77 -11.78 6.23 0.59
C ASP A 77 -11.77 6.16 -0.96
N GLY A 78 -12.09 4.98 -1.50
CA GLY A 78 -12.13 4.76 -2.96
C GLY A 78 -10.76 4.70 -3.63
N THR A 79 -9.68 4.45 -2.89
CA THR A 79 -8.34 4.24 -3.45
C THR A 79 -7.97 2.76 -3.44
N ASP A 80 -7.26 2.34 -4.49
CA ASP A 80 -6.60 1.03 -4.50
C ASP A 80 -5.45 1.04 -3.51
N LYS A 81 -5.09 -0.14 -2.96
CA LYS A 81 -3.99 -0.28 -2.00
C LYS A 81 -2.86 -1.11 -2.60
N LEU A 82 -1.66 -0.57 -2.59
CA LEU A 82 -0.43 -1.24 -2.99
C LEU A 82 0.39 -1.56 -1.73
N LEU A 83 0.77 -2.83 -1.58
CA LEU A 83 1.70 -3.29 -0.56
C LEU A 83 3.08 -3.47 -1.19
N LEU A 84 4.00 -2.55 -0.90
CA LEU A 84 5.39 -2.65 -1.33
C LEU A 84 6.14 -3.51 -0.33
N MET A 85 6.56 -4.70 -0.75
CA MET A 85 7.20 -5.68 0.13
C MET A 85 8.72 -5.50 0.11
N LEU A 86 9.29 -5.17 1.28
CA LEU A 86 10.72 -5.05 1.50
C LEU A 86 11.20 -6.25 2.32
N HIS A 87 11.47 -7.35 1.62
CA HIS A 87 11.77 -8.64 2.25
C HIS A 87 12.96 -8.58 3.22
N GLU A 88 14.08 -8.00 2.80
CA GLU A 88 15.31 -7.88 3.60
C GLU A 88 15.12 -7.07 4.88
N LYS A 89 14.26 -6.04 4.84
CA LYS A 89 13.93 -5.21 6.00
C LYS A 89 12.80 -5.78 6.85
N GLN A 90 12.12 -6.82 6.38
CA GLN A 90 10.89 -7.32 6.99
C GLN A 90 9.88 -6.19 7.21
N GLU A 91 9.66 -5.39 6.16
CA GLU A 91 8.80 -4.21 6.18
C GLU A 91 7.81 -4.23 5.01
N ILE A 92 6.62 -3.67 5.23
CA ILE A 92 5.60 -3.44 4.20
C ILE A 92 5.31 -1.96 4.19
N VAL A 93 5.51 -1.31 3.04
CA VAL A 93 5.09 0.07 2.84
C VAL A 93 3.73 0.06 2.15
N GLU A 94 2.75 0.70 2.76
CA GLU A 94 1.42 0.87 2.17
C GLU A 94 1.37 2.15 1.36
N VAL A 95 1.00 2.01 0.10
CA VAL A 95 0.80 3.12 -0.83
C VAL A 95 -0.60 3.04 -1.41
N TYR A 96 -1.29 4.16 -1.51
CA TYR A 96 -2.66 4.21 -2.00
C TYR A 96 -2.76 4.96 -3.33
N PHE A 97 -3.54 4.42 -4.27
CA PHE A 97 -3.69 4.95 -5.63
C PHE A 97 -5.10 5.52 -5.84
N SER A 98 -5.19 6.84 -5.96
CA SER A 98 -6.41 7.53 -6.39
C SER A 98 -6.42 7.75 -7.92
N GLU A 99 -7.39 8.49 -8.44
CA GLU A 99 -7.40 8.90 -9.85
C GLU A 99 -6.30 9.92 -10.21
N LYS A 100 -5.81 10.69 -9.22
CA LYS A 100 -4.93 11.85 -9.47
C LYS A 100 -3.71 11.90 -8.57
N SER A 101 -3.60 11.00 -7.60
CA SER A 101 -2.56 11.06 -6.59
C SER A 101 -2.12 9.69 -6.13
N ILE A 102 -0.88 9.64 -5.66
CA ILE A 102 -0.35 8.56 -4.81
C ILE A 102 -0.38 9.06 -3.37
N ILE A 103 -0.75 8.22 -2.41
CA ILE A 103 -0.80 8.61 -1.00
C ILE A 103 0.07 7.67 -0.17
N LEU A 104 0.93 8.26 0.66
CA LEU A 104 1.82 7.56 1.58
C LEU A 104 1.83 8.32 2.91
N ASP A 105 1.68 7.62 4.03
CA ASP A 105 1.73 8.18 5.39
C ASP A 105 0.83 9.42 5.62
N GLY A 106 -0.36 9.43 4.98
CA GLY A 106 -1.30 10.57 5.06
C GLY A 106 -0.91 11.79 4.22
N ILE A 107 0.09 11.66 3.36
CA ILE A 107 0.54 12.68 2.42
C ILE A 107 0.13 12.24 1.01
N SER A 108 -0.65 13.09 0.34
CA SER A 108 -1.05 12.92 -1.06
C SER A 108 -0.05 13.65 -1.95
N TYR A 109 0.46 12.94 -2.95
CA TYR A 109 1.42 13.39 -3.95
C TYR A 109 0.72 13.46 -5.30
N SER A 110 0.70 14.63 -5.93
CA SER A 110 0.04 14.81 -7.22
C SER A 110 0.76 13.99 -8.30
N ALA A 111 0.05 13.11 -8.97
CA ALA A 111 0.61 12.21 -9.98
C ALA A 111 0.01 12.49 -11.36
N ASN A 112 0.68 12.03 -12.42
CA ASN A 112 0.13 12.11 -13.77
C ASN A 112 -1.11 11.17 -13.88
N PRO A 113 -2.32 11.70 -14.11
CA PRO A 113 -3.54 10.90 -14.20
C PRO A 113 -3.51 9.86 -15.33
N GLU A 114 -2.84 10.14 -16.45
CA GLU A 114 -2.73 9.21 -17.57
C GLU A 114 -1.89 7.99 -17.19
N LYS A 115 -0.80 8.19 -16.45
CA LYS A 115 0.02 7.08 -15.94
C LYS A 115 -0.74 6.26 -14.90
N LEU A 116 -1.49 6.92 -14.00
CA LEU A 116 -2.34 6.22 -13.03
C LEU A 116 -3.41 5.36 -13.73
N SER A 117 -4.12 5.94 -14.71
CA SER A 117 -5.11 5.22 -15.51
C SER A 117 -4.49 4.02 -16.21
N HIS A 118 -3.33 4.19 -16.84
CA HIS A 118 -2.62 3.10 -17.51
C HIS A 118 -2.31 1.92 -16.58
N PHE A 119 -1.81 2.18 -15.37
CA PHE A 119 -1.53 1.11 -14.41
C PHE A 119 -2.82 0.45 -13.89
N LYS A 120 -3.88 1.22 -13.66
CA LYS A 120 -5.21 0.68 -13.28
C LYS A 120 -5.81 -0.19 -14.37
N GLU A 121 -5.76 0.25 -15.63
CA GLU A 121 -6.21 -0.52 -16.78
C GLU A 121 -5.43 -1.83 -16.92
N LEU A 122 -4.11 -1.80 -16.75
CA LEU A 122 -3.28 -2.99 -16.74
C LEU A 122 -3.65 -3.95 -15.60
N ASN A 123 -3.91 -3.42 -14.39
CA ASN A 123 -4.31 -4.22 -13.24
C ASN A 123 -5.66 -4.91 -13.49
N ASN A 124 -6.66 -4.16 -13.95
CA ASN A 124 -7.98 -4.68 -14.29
C ASN A 124 -7.93 -5.72 -15.41
N PHE A 125 -7.10 -5.49 -16.43
CA PHE A 125 -6.87 -6.48 -17.48
C PHE A 125 -6.31 -7.80 -16.92
N ARG A 126 -5.40 -7.75 -15.95
CA ARG A 126 -4.83 -8.95 -15.33
C ARG A 126 -5.86 -9.69 -14.47
N ILE A 127 -6.67 -8.94 -13.73
CA ILE A 127 -7.85 -9.46 -13.01
C ILE A 127 -8.77 -10.23 -13.99
N ASP A 128 -9.14 -9.60 -15.11
CA ASP A 128 -10.01 -10.20 -16.13
C ASP A 128 -9.42 -11.48 -16.77
N LYS A 129 -8.09 -11.61 -16.75
CA LYS A 129 -7.38 -12.81 -17.21
C LYS A 129 -7.26 -13.91 -16.15
N GLY A 130 -7.68 -13.65 -14.91
CA GLY A 130 -7.61 -14.59 -13.80
C GLY A 130 -6.24 -14.65 -13.14
N ASP A 131 -5.43 -13.58 -13.25
CA ASP A 131 -4.12 -13.50 -12.58
C ASP A 131 -4.24 -13.21 -11.06
N SER A 132 -5.46 -12.95 -10.57
CA SER A 132 -5.73 -12.66 -9.16
C SER A 132 -5.30 -13.80 -8.25
N ILE A 133 -4.60 -13.45 -7.16
CA ILE A 133 -4.21 -14.41 -6.14
C ILE A 133 -5.30 -14.56 -5.08
N THR A 134 -5.32 -15.72 -4.43
CA THR A 134 -6.23 -15.94 -3.31
C THR A 134 -5.78 -15.18 -2.06
N HIS A 135 -6.72 -14.85 -1.18
CA HIS A 135 -6.41 -14.27 0.14
C HIS A 135 -5.41 -15.12 0.94
N GLN A 136 -5.40 -16.44 0.78
CA GLN A 136 -4.44 -17.30 1.45
C GLN A 136 -3.01 -17.03 0.99
N VAL A 137 -2.79 -16.85 -0.32
CA VAL A 137 -1.49 -16.49 -0.90
C VAL A 137 -1.08 -15.10 -0.44
N LEU A 138 -1.99 -14.12 -0.48
CA LEU A 138 -1.73 -12.77 -0.01
C LEU A 138 -1.33 -12.75 1.48
N ASN A 139 -2.10 -13.42 2.34
CA ASN A 139 -1.81 -13.52 3.77
C ASN A 139 -0.45 -14.19 4.04
N MET A 140 -0.09 -15.18 3.22
CA MET A 140 1.23 -15.81 3.30
C MET A 140 2.33 -14.84 2.88
N ALA A 141 2.12 -14.06 1.82
CA ALA A 141 3.09 -13.08 1.38
C ALA A 141 3.30 -11.96 2.41
N ILE A 142 2.23 -11.44 3.00
CA ILE A 142 2.27 -10.44 4.08
C ILE A 142 3.09 -10.97 5.26
N LYS A 143 2.85 -12.21 5.70
CA LYS A 143 3.59 -12.83 6.81
C LYS A 143 5.08 -13.03 6.53
N ASN A 144 5.46 -13.13 5.26
CA ASN A 144 6.85 -13.36 4.84
C ASN A 144 7.50 -12.11 4.21
N TYR A 145 6.84 -10.95 4.27
CA TYR A 145 7.31 -9.71 3.65
C TYR A 145 7.66 -9.89 2.16
N GLY A 146 6.85 -10.65 1.44
CA GLY A 146 7.07 -11.02 0.05
C GLY A 146 6.80 -12.50 -0.24
N LEU A 147 7.09 -12.93 -1.46
CA LEU A 147 6.97 -14.33 -1.84
C LEU A 147 8.19 -15.14 -1.37
N LYS A 148 7.95 -16.10 -0.46
CA LYS A 148 8.99 -16.97 0.11
C LYS A 148 9.76 -17.80 -0.94
N ALA A 149 9.21 -17.97 -2.14
CA ALA A 149 9.75 -18.83 -3.20
C ALA A 149 10.67 -18.12 -4.22
N LEU A 150 11.04 -16.85 -3.99
CA LEU A 150 11.95 -16.10 -4.90
C LEU A 150 13.24 -15.62 -4.21
N ALA A 151 13.48 -16.04 -2.96
CA ALA A 151 14.65 -15.69 -2.16
C ALA A 151 15.72 -16.82 -2.11
N GLU A 152 15.59 -17.84 -2.96
CA GLU A 152 16.61 -18.89 -3.18
C GLU A 152 17.15 -18.82 -4.60
#